data_AF-A0A7V5XEK7-F1
#
_entry.id   AF-A0A7V5XEK7-F1
#
_cell.length_a   1.000
_cell.length_b   1.000
_cell.length_c   1.000
_cell.angle_alpha   90.00
_cell.angle_beta   90.00
_cell.angle_gamma   90.00
#
_symmetry.space_group_name_H-M   'P 1'
#
loop_
_entity.id
_entity.type
_entity.pdbx_description
1 polymer ?
#
loop_
_entity_poly.entity_id
_entity_poly.type
_entity_poly.pdbx_seq_one_letter_code
_entity_poly.pdbx_strand_id
1 'polypeptide(L)'
;MYWIIPLAVLLVIALYGVSLYNALVRLKHNVSKAWSNIDVLLKQRHDELPKLVEVCRQYMGFESDALERVIQARSRVQTARDAGDIQSLGSAESALRMGLTSLFAVAEAYPDLKADNGFQHLRTRISTLENEIADRREFYNETVNQNNIQIEQFPDILLARLFGFKPATMLSFSTEETTDPDLKALFS
;
A
#
# COMPACT_ATOMS: atom_id res chain seq x y z
N MET A 1 -53.28 3.15 23.24
CA MET A 1 -52.92 4.04 22.10
C MET A 1 -51.62 4.82 22.35
N TYR A 2 -51.44 5.48 23.51
CA TYR A 2 -50.24 6.29 23.81
C TYR A 2 -48.88 5.57 23.75
N TRP A 3 -48.83 4.26 24.00
CA TRP A 3 -47.60 3.45 23.95
C TRP A 3 -47.14 3.07 22.53
N ILE A 4 -48.01 3.21 21.53
CA ILE A 4 -47.70 2.80 20.15
C ILE A 4 -46.69 3.76 19.51
N ILE A 5 -46.81 5.06 19.81
CA ILE A 5 -45.91 6.11 19.31
C ILE A 5 -44.47 5.93 19.80
N PRO A 6 -44.17 5.81 21.11
CA PRO A 6 -42.80 5.59 21.58
C PRO A 6 -42.23 4.24 21.12
N LEU A 7 -43.06 3.20 21.01
CA LEU A 7 -42.62 1.91 20.49
C LEU A 7 -42.25 2.00 19.00
N ALA A 8 -43.04 2.70 18.19
CA ALA A 8 -42.74 2.91 16.78
C ALA A 8 -41.46 3.74 16.59
N VAL A 9 -41.25 4.78 17.41
CA VAL A 9 -40.01 5.59 17.39
C VAL A 9 -38.80 4.71 17.75
N LEU A 10 -38.91 3.89 18.80
CA LEU A 10 -37.83 2.99 19.20
C LEU A 10 -37.51 1.96 18.12
N LEU A 11 -38.53 1.43 17.43
CA LEU A 11 -38.35 0.53 16.29
C LEU A 11 -37.58 1.21 15.14
N VAL A 12 -37.92 2.46 14.80
CA VAL A 12 -37.22 3.22 13.75
C VAL A 12 -35.76 3.46 14.13
N ILE A 13 -35.48 3.82 15.39
CA ILE A 13 -34.11 4.01 15.89
C ILE A 13 -33.33 2.69 15.83
N ALA A 14 -33.95 1.58 16.21
CA ALA A 14 -33.32 0.26 16.16
C ALA A 14 -32.98 -0.15 14.71
N LEU A 15 -33.93 0.02 13.77
CA LEU A 15 -33.69 -0.27 12.35
C LEU A 15 -32.59 0.63 11.76
N TYR A 16 -32.57 1.90 12.12
CA TYR A 16 -31.52 2.83 11.72
C TYR A 16 -30.14 2.40 12.26
N GLY A 17 -30.06 2.02 13.55
CA GLY A 17 -28.83 1.51 14.15
C GLY A 17 -28.31 0.24 13.48
N VAL A 18 -29.19 -0.70 13.11
CA VAL A 18 -28.83 -1.89 12.33
C VAL A 18 -28.26 -1.52 10.97
N SER A 19 -28.83 -0.51 10.30
CA SER A 19 -28.36 -0.05 9.00
C SER A 19 -26.94 0.55 9.07
N LEU A 20 -26.67 1.38 10.08
CA LEU A 20 -25.35 1.97 10.33
C LEU A 20 -24.32 0.90 10.68
N TYR A 21 -24.66 -0.03 11.56
CA TYR A 21 -23.78 -1.14 11.91
C TYR A 21 -23.37 -1.95 10.68
N ASN A 22 -24.34 -2.30 9.82
CA ASN A 22 -24.06 -3.02 8.57
C ASN A 22 -23.20 -2.21 7.58
N ALA A 23 -23.34 -0.88 7.57
CA ALA A 23 -22.49 0.00 6.77
C ALA A 23 -21.02 -0.04 7.26
N LEU A 24 -20.80 0.08 8.58
CA LEU A 24 -19.47 -0.03 9.20
C LEU A 24 -18.83 -1.41 8.95
N VAL A 25 -19.59 -2.50 9.08
CA VAL A 25 -19.12 -3.86 8.77
C VAL A 25 -18.68 -3.97 7.31
N ARG A 26 -19.49 -3.45 6.38
CA ARG A 26 -19.17 -3.45 4.95
C ARG A 26 -17.86 -2.72 4.67
N LEU A 27 -17.68 -1.55 5.29
CA LEU A 27 -16.50 -0.72 5.08
C LEU A 27 -15.22 -1.39 5.62
N LYS A 28 -15.30 -2.00 6.80
CA LYS A 28 -14.22 -2.85 7.36
C LYS A 28 -13.81 -3.97 6.39
N HIS A 29 -14.79 -4.68 5.82
CA HIS A 29 -14.49 -5.74 4.85
C HIS A 29 -13.95 -5.20 3.53
N ASN A 30 -14.40 -4.01 3.09
CA ASN A 30 -13.86 -3.36 1.91
C ASN A 30 -12.37 -3.00 2.09
N VAL A 31 -11.97 -2.47 3.24
CA VAL A 31 -10.55 -2.21 3.57
C VAL A 31 -9.74 -3.51 3.48
N SER A 32 -10.23 -4.59 4.11
CA SER A 32 -9.56 -5.90 4.08
C SER A 32 -9.45 -6.48 2.66
N LYS A 33 -10.49 -6.30 1.83
CA LYS A 33 -10.50 -6.73 0.44
C LYS A 33 -9.51 -5.92 -0.39
N ALA A 34 -9.50 -4.60 -0.24
CA ALA A 34 -8.58 -3.72 -0.93
C ALA A 34 -7.11 -4.04 -0.56
N TRP A 35 -6.83 -4.31 0.72
CA TRP A 35 -5.52 -4.80 1.16
C TRP A 35 -5.12 -6.10 0.49
N SER A 36 -6.02 -7.09 0.47
CA SER A 36 -5.75 -8.41 -0.12
C SER A 36 -5.40 -8.30 -1.60
N ASN A 37 -6.03 -7.37 -2.33
CA ASN A 37 -5.73 -7.13 -3.74
C ASN A 37 -4.31 -6.60 -3.94
N ILE A 38 -3.82 -5.74 -3.04
CA ILE A 38 -2.44 -5.23 -3.08
C ILE A 38 -1.45 -6.35 -2.69
N ASP A 39 -1.73 -7.09 -1.62
CA ASP A 39 -0.84 -8.15 -1.11
C ASP A 39 -0.52 -9.22 -2.17
N VAL A 40 -1.48 -9.53 -3.05
CA VAL A 40 -1.24 -10.41 -4.20
C VAL A 40 -0.22 -9.82 -5.17
N LEU A 41 -0.34 -8.55 -5.54
CA LEU A 41 0.59 -7.89 -6.46
C LEU A 41 1.99 -7.72 -5.86
N LEU A 42 2.06 -7.37 -4.57
CA LEU A 42 3.32 -7.30 -3.83
C LEU A 42 4.04 -8.64 -3.84
N LYS A 43 3.32 -9.75 -3.61
CA LYS A 43 3.87 -11.11 -3.70
C LYS A 43 4.35 -11.45 -5.10
N GLN A 44 3.53 -11.20 -6.12
CA GLN A 44 3.94 -11.47 -7.51
C GLN A 44 5.22 -10.73 -7.87
N ARG A 45 5.33 -9.43 -7.55
CA ARG A 45 6.56 -8.67 -7.80
C ARG A 45 7.73 -9.24 -7.00
N HIS A 46 7.52 -9.56 -5.72
CA HIS A 46 8.54 -10.15 -4.87
C HIS A 46 9.10 -11.49 -5.41
N ASP A 47 8.27 -12.26 -6.10
CA ASP A 47 8.63 -13.54 -6.75
C ASP A 47 9.35 -13.35 -8.09
N GLU A 48 9.16 -12.22 -8.79
CA GLU A 48 9.90 -11.88 -10.02
C GLU A 48 11.31 -11.34 -9.73
N LEU A 49 11.52 -10.69 -8.57
CA LEU A 49 12.81 -10.06 -8.24
C LEU A 49 14.01 -11.01 -8.23
N PRO A 50 13.95 -12.24 -7.68
CA PRO A 50 15.07 -13.17 -7.74
C PRO A 50 15.46 -13.53 -9.17
N LYS A 51 14.46 -13.64 -10.07
CA LYS A 51 14.70 -13.93 -11.49
C LYS A 51 15.41 -12.75 -12.16
N LEU A 52 14.99 -11.52 -11.86
CA LEU A 52 15.67 -10.30 -12.33
C LEU A 52 17.11 -10.25 -11.83
N VAL A 53 17.32 -10.50 -10.54
CA VAL A 53 18.65 -10.50 -9.92
C VAL A 53 19.57 -11.52 -10.58
N GLU A 54 19.08 -12.73 -10.85
CA GLU A 54 19.87 -13.78 -11.50
C GLU A 54 20.30 -13.39 -12.91
N VAL A 55 19.39 -12.84 -13.73
CA VAL A 55 19.73 -12.36 -15.07
C VAL A 55 20.74 -11.22 -14.99
N CYS A 56 20.54 -10.23 -14.11
CA CYS A 56 21.51 -9.13 -13.92
C CYS A 56 22.89 -9.63 -13.50
N ARG A 57 22.98 -10.64 -12.61
CA ARG A 57 24.27 -11.20 -12.15
C ARG A 57 25.12 -11.79 -13.27
N GLN A 58 24.48 -12.38 -14.28
CA GLN A 58 25.18 -13.01 -15.40
C GLN A 58 25.97 -12.00 -16.24
N TYR A 59 25.49 -10.75 -16.32
CA TYR A 59 26.08 -9.70 -17.16
C TYR A 59 26.83 -8.62 -16.37
N MET A 60 26.34 -8.28 -15.18
CA MET A 60 26.87 -7.18 -14.36
C MET A 60 27.85 -7.66 -13.29
N GLY A 61 27.95 -8.97 -13.05
CA GLY A 61 28.69 -9.55 -11.93
C GLY A 61 27.97 -9.34 -10.58
N PHE A 62 28.60 -9.84 -9.50
CA PHE A 62 28.04 -9.77 -8.14
C PHE A 62 28.27 -8.42 -7.43
N GLU A 63 29.16 -7.57 -7.93
CA GLU A 63 29.64 -6.35 -7.22
C GLU A 63 28.87 -5.07 -7.56
N SER A 64 27.74 -5.17 -8.25
CA SER A 64 26.93 -3.97 -8.54
C SER A 64 26.20 -3.48 -7.29
N ASP A 65 26.57 -2.31 -6.80
CA ASP A 65 25.88 -1.60 -5.70
C ASP A 65 24.36 -1.45 -5.96
N ALA A 66 23.95 -1.24 -7.22
CA ALA A 66 22.53 -1.19 -7.58
C ALA A 66 21.81 -2.54 -7.36
N LEU A 67 22.48 -3.65 -7.67
CA LEU A 67 21.94 -4.99 -7.45
C LEU A 67 21.83 -5.32 -5.95
N GLU A 68 22.85 -4.94 -5.17
CA GLU A 68 22.85 -5.12 -3.72
C GLU A 68 21.69 -4.35 -3.06
N ARG A 69 21.48 -3.09 -3.46
CA ARG A 69 20.34 -2.29 -2.96
C ARG A 69 18.99 -2.97 -3.21
N VAL A 70 18.79 -3.57 -4.38
CA VAL A 70 17.55 -4.30 -4.69
C VAL A 70 17.39 -5.53 -3.80
N ILE A 71 18.46 -6.31 -3.59
CA ILE A 71 18.44 -7.49 -2.72
C ILE A 71 18.11 -7.11 -1.28
N GLN A 72 18.77 -6.08 -0.74
CA GLN A 72 18.52 -5.59 0.61
C GLN A 72 17.10 -5.04 0.76
N ALA A 73 16.64 -4.22 -0.20
CA ALA A 73 15.29 -3.66 -0.18
C ALA A 73 14.21 -4.75 -0.26
N ARG A 74 14.40 -5.78 -1.09
CA ARG A 74 13.51 -6.95 -1.15
C ARG A 74 13.39 -7.66 0.20
N SER A 75 14.50 -7.84 0.91
CA SER A 75 14.51 -8.46 2.24
C SER A 75 13.77 -7.61 3.28
N ARG A 76 13.92 -6.28 3.23
CA ARG A 76 13.17 -5.36 4.11
C ARG A 76 11.67 -5.41 3.84
N VAL A 77 11.26 -5.44 2.58
CA VAL A 77 9.85 -5.59 2.18
C VAL A 77 9.27 -6.89 2.74
N GLN A 78 9.99 -8.01 2.61
CA GLN A 78 9.54 -9.29 3.14
C GLN A 78 9.37 -9.25 4.66
N THR A 79 10.37 -8.70 5.37
CA THR A 79 10.34 -8.59 6.83
C THR A 79 9.15 -7.74 7.31
N ALA A 80 8.94 -6.57 6.71
CA ALA A 80 7.83 -5.67 7.03
C ALA A 80 6.47 -6.33 6.77
N ARG A 81 6.36 -7.03 5.64
CA ARG A 81 5.14 -7.74 5.24
C ARG A 81 4.81 -8.91 6.16
N ASP A 82 5.81 -9.69 6.55
CA ASP A 82 5.63 -10.83 7.47
C ASP A 82 5.28 -10.36 8.89
N ALA A 83 5.77 -9.19 9.30
CA ALA A 83 5.40 -8.53 10.56
C ALA A 83 3.98 -7.93 10.54
N GLY A 84 3.35 -7.79 9.37
CA GLY A 84 2.04 -7.15 9.23
C GLY A 84 2.06 -5.64 9.52
N ASP A 85 3.23 -5.00 9.52
CA ASP A 85 3.39 -3.57 9.78
C ASP A 85 3.30 -2.79 8.46
N ILE A 86 2.11 -2.24 8.20
CA ILE A 86 1.79 -1.47 6.99
C ILE A 86 2.66 -0.22 6.84
N GLN A 87 3.04 0.41 7.96
CA GLN A 87 3.86 1.63 7.92
C GLN A 87 5.30 1.30 7.48
N SER A 88 5.89 0.27 8.10
CA SER A 88 7.22 -0.22 7.72
C SER A 88 7.23 -0.80 6.30
N LEU A 89 6.12 -1.40 5.86
CA LEU A 89 5.99 -1.91 4.51
C LEU A 89 6.02 -0.77 3.49
N GLY A 90 5.31 0.33 3.74
CA GLY A 90 5.32 1.50 2.86
C GLY A 90 6.72 2.10 2.63
N SER A 91 7.55 2.18 3.68
CA SER A 91 8.93 2.66 3.56
C SER A 91 9.84 1.65 2.85
N ALA A 92 9.71 0.36 3.15
CA ALA A 92 10.47 -0.70 2.48
C ALA A 92 10.13 -0.79 0.97
N GLU A 93 8.85 -0.66 0.62
CA GLU A 93 8.35 -0.59 -0.76
C GLU A 93 8.95 0.60 -1.53
N SER A 94 9.04 1.76 -0.87
CA SER A 94 9.64 2.96 -1.44
C SER A 94 11.12 2.75 -1.77
N ALA A 95 11.87 2.15 -0.84
CA ALA A 95 13.27 1.82 -1.02
C ALA A 95 13.49 0.81 -2.16
N LEU A 96 12.62 -0.21 -2.26
CA LEU A 96 12.68 -1.19 -3.33
C LEU A 96 12.42 -0.56 -4.70
N ARG A 97 11.41 0.29 -4.82
CA ARG A 97 11.12 1.03 -6.05
C ARG A 97 12.31 1.87 -6.50
N MET A 98 12.93 2.62 -5.58
CA MET A 98 14.15 3.39 -5.88
C MET A 98 15.32 2.50 -6.32
N GLY A 99 15.50 1.36 -5.65
CA GLY A 99 16.51 0.36 -6.03
C GLY A 99 16.30 -0.17 -7.45
N LEU A 100 15.05 -0.46 -7.82
CA LEU A 100 14.70 -0.92 -9.17
C LEU A 100 14.96 0.15 -10.24
N THR A 101 14.59 1.40 -9.95
CA THR A 101 14.90 2.53 -10.86
C THR A 101 16.41 2.67 -11.06
N SER A 102 17.20 2.58 -9.99
CA SER A 102 18.67 2.63 -10.06
C SER A 102 19.23 1.44 -10.84
N LEU A 103 18.75 0.22 -10.60
CA LEU A 103 19.19 -0.98 -11.31
C LEU A 103 18.91 -0.87 -12.82
N PHE A 104 17.71 -0.43 -13.20
CA PHE A 104 17.38 -0.26 -14.62
C PHE A 104 18.20 0.85 -15.28
N ALA A 105 18.50 1.93 -14.57
CA ALA A 105 19.39 2.98 -15.09
C ALA A 105 20.82 2.48 -15.32
N VAL A 106 21.36 1.70 -14.37
CA VAL A 106 22.70 1.09 -14.53
C VAL A 106 22.70 0.07 -15.66
N ALA A 107 21.63 -0.72 -15.81
CA ALA A 107 21.52 -1.72 -16.88
C ALA A 107 21.58 -1.12 -18.31
N GLU A 108 21.24 0.16 -18.49
CA GLU A 108 21.39 0.85 -19.79
C GLU A 108 22.86 0.96 -20.23
N ALA A 109 23.81 0.91 -19.30
CA ALA A 109 25.25 0.89 -19.58
C ALA A 109 25.78 -0.50 -20.00
N TYR A 110 24.93 -1.54 -19.99
CA TYR A 110 25.30 -2.91 -20.34
C TYR A 110 24.50 -3.38 -21.59
N PRO A 111 25.04 -3.19 -22.81
CA PRO A 111 24.32 -3.47 -24.05
C PRO A 111 23.83 -4.91 -24.18
N ASP A 112 24.63 -5.89 -23.74
CA ASP A 112 24.27 -7.31 -23.82
C ASP A 112 23.12 -7.66 -22.88
N LEU A 113 23.11 -7.12 -21.65
CA LEU A 113 22.00 -7.27 -20.71
C LEU A 113 20.73 -6.60 -21.26
N LYS A 114 20.88 -5.41 -21.83
CA LYS A 114 19.77 -4.69 -22.45
C LYS A 114 19.20 -5.44 -23.65
N ALA A 115 20.01 -6.17 -24.40
CA ALA A 115 19.56 -6.99 -25.51
C ALA A 115 18.96 -8.34 -25.07
N ASP A 116 19.15 -8.75 -23.82
CA ASP A 116 18.62 -10.00 -23.31
C ASP A 116 17.08 -9.98 -23.21
N ASN A 117 16.44 -10.97 -23.84
CA ASN A 117 14.98 -11.07 -23.88
C ASN A 117 14.38 -11.35 -22.50
N GLY A 118 15.08 -12.12 -21.65
CA GLY A 118 14.64 -12.43 -20.30
C GLY A 118 14.61 -11.18 -19.41
N PHE A 119 15.68 -10.38 -19.47
CA PHE A 119 15.77 -9.08 -18.80
C PHE A 119 14.67 -8.13 -19.27
N GLN A 120 14.46 -7.98 -20.58
CA GLN A 120 13.42 -7.10 -21.13
C GLN A 120 12.01 -7.50 -20.69
N HIS A 121 11.72 -8.81 -20.69
CA HIS A 121 10.45 -9.34 -20.21
C HIS A 121 10.25 -9.05 -18.71
N LEU A 122 11.25 -9.33 -17.88
CA LEU A 122 11.19 -9.09 -16.42
C LEU A 122 11.07 -7.60 -16.10
N ARG A 123 11.84 -6.74 -16.77
CA ARG A 123 11.76 -5.28 -16.64
C ARG A 123 10.36 -4.77 -16.93
N THR A 124 9.75 -5.24 -18.02
CA THR A 124 8.38 -4.87 -18.40
C THR A 124 7.38 -5.37 -17.38
N ARG A 125 7.44 -6.66 -17.01
CA ARG A 125 6.53 -7.27 -16.03
C ARG A 125 6.58 -6.57 -14.67
N ILE A 126 7.78 -6.28 -14.18
CA ILE A 126 7.97 -5.57 -12.91
C ILE A 126 7.43 -4.14 -13.00
N SER A 127 7.71 -3.41 -14.09
CA SER A 127 7.16 -2.07 -14.31
C SER A 127 5.63 -2.07 -14.35
N THR A 128 5.01 -3.07 -14.99
CA THR A 128 3.55 -3.24 -14.99
C THR A 128 3.03 -3.48 -13.57
N LEU A 129 3.67 -4.37 -12.81
CA LEU A 129 3.28 -4.63 -11.43
C LEU A 129 3.42 -3.38 -10.54
N GLU A 130 4.47 -2.57 -10.71
CA GLU A 130 4.63 -1.30 -10.00
C GLU A 130 3.47 -0.34 -10.25
N ASN A 131 3.03 -0.20 -11.50
CA ASN A 131 1.90 0.64 -11.87
C ASN A 131 0.59 0.10 -11.25
N GLU A 132 0.33 -1.20 -11.37
CA GLU A 132 -0.84 -1.82 -10.75
C GLU A 132 -0.84 -1.69 -9.22
N ILE A 133 0.32 -1.83 -8.57
CA ILE A 133 0.48 -1.61 -7.13
C ILE A 133 0.15 -0.16 -6.77
N ALA A 134 0.64 0.81 -7.55
CA ALA A 134 0.38 2.22 -7.33
C ALA A 134 -1.12 2.55 -7.39
N ASP A 135 -1.80 2.05 -8.43
CA ASP A 135 -3.24 2.23 -8.63
C ASP A 135 -4.06 1.56 -7.51
N ARG A 136 -3.72 0.31 -7.14
CA ARG A 136 -4.43 -0.41 -6.07
C ARG A 136 -4.20 0.22 -4.71
N ARG A 137 -3.01 0.76 -4.46
CA ARG A 137 -2.70 1.50 -3.23
C ARG A 137 -3.54 2.76 -3.11
N GLU A 138 -3.73 3.52 -4.18
CA GLU A 138 -4.63 4.68 -4.16
C GLU A 138 -6.04 4.26 -3.74
N PHE A 139 -6.58 3.23 -4.36
CA PHE A 139 -7.89 2.67 -4.01
C PHE A 139 -7.99 2.17 -2.56
N TYR A 140 -6.94 1.51 -2.07
CA TYR A 140 -6.88 1.07 -0.66
C TYR A 140 -6.87 2.26 0.30
N ASN A 141 -6.02 3.25 0.05
CA ASN A 141 -5.93 4.44 0.90
C ASN A 141 -7.23 5.22 0.92
N GLU A 142 -7.93 5.32 -0.22
CA GLU A 142 -9.28 5.90 -0.28
C GLU A 142 -10.28 5.10 0.56
N THR A 143 -10.25 3.77 0.48
CA THR A 143 -11.13 2.92 1.30
C THR A 143 -10.83 3.04 2.80
N VAL A 144 -9.54 3.17 3.17
CA VAL A 144 -9.08 3.44 4.54
C VAL A 144 -9.56 4.82 5.00
N ASN A 145 -9.45 5.84 4.15
CA ASN A 145 -9.92 7.18 4.43
C ASN A 145 -11.44 7.19 4.73
N GLN A 146 -12.23 6.55 3.87
CA GLN A 146 -13.68 6.39 4.09
C GLN A 146 -13.97 5.69 5.41
N ASN A 147 -13.26 4.59 5.72
CA ASN A 147 -13.39 3.90 7.01
C ASN A 147 -13.13 4.85 8.19
N ASN A 148 -12.02 5.57 8.14
CA ASN A 148 -11.58 6.44 9.24
C ASN A 148 -12.54 7.63 9.44
N ILE A 149 -13.05 8.21 8.35
CA ILE A 149 -14.08 9.26 8.42
C ILE A 149 -15.37 8.71 9.03
N GLN A 150 -15.86 7.56 8.55
CA GLN A 150 -17.15 7.00 8.98
C GLN A 150 -17.14 6.63 10.47
N ILE A 151 -16.04 6.07 10.99
CA ILE A 151 -15.96 5.70 12.42
C ILE A 151 -15.84 6.91 13.36
N GLU A 152 -15.50 8.09 12.84
CA GLU A 152 -15.38 9.34 13.59
C GLU A 152 -16.60 10.26 13.41
N GLN A 153 -17.45 10.00 12.41
CA GLN A 153 -18.62 10.81 12.10
C GLN A 153 -19.81 10.50 13.04
N PHE A 154 -20.59 11.53 13.40
CA PHE A 154 -21.87 11.34 14.10
C PHE A 154 -22.99 10.99 13.09
N PRO A 155 -23.87 10.01 13.38
CA PRO A 155 -24.02 9.25 14.63
C PRO A 155 -23.19 7.96 14.74
N ASP A 156 -22.51 7.54 13.67
CA ASP A 156 -21.75 6.30 13.55
C ASP A 156 -20.72 6.08 14.66
N ILE A 157 -20.06 7.15 15.14
CA ILE A 157 -19.05 7.13 16.21
C ILE A 157 -19.55 6.43 17.49
N LEU A 158 -20.85 6.51 17.79
CA LEU A 158 -21.44 5.84 18.96
C LEU A 158 -21.39 4.32 18.80
N LEU A 159 -21.78 3.82 17.62
CA LEU A 159 -21.72 2.40 17.28
C LEU A 159 -20.27 1.95 17.09
N ALA A 160 -19.43 2.78 16.46
CA ALA A 160 -18.03 2.49 16.24
C ALA A 160 -17.31 2.22 17.58
N ARG A 161 -17.50 3.09 18.57
CA ARG A 161 -16.93 2.92 19.92
C ARG A 161 -17.54 1.74 20.68
N LEU A 162 -18.86 1.56 20.61
CA LEU A 162 -19.56 0.47 21.31
C LEU A 162 -19.14 -0.92 20.80
N PHE A 163 -18.94 -1.07 19.49
CA PHE A 163 -18.59 -2.35 18.85
C PHE A 163 -17.10 -2.47 18.48
N GLY A 164 -16.28 -1.48 18.84
CA GLY A 164 -14.82 -1.53 18.68
C GLY A 164 -14.33 -1.47 17.23
N PHE A 165 -15.00 -0.72 16.35
CA PHE A 165 -14.48 -0.39 15.03
C PHE A 165 -13.26 0.53 15.18
N LYS A 166 -12.16 0.19 14.51
CA LYS A 166 -10.86 0.87 14.64
C LYS A 166 -10.47 1.56 13.34
N PRO A 167 -9.68 2.65 13.42
CA PRO A 167 -9.08 3.22 12.23
C PRO A 167 -8.14 2.20 11.57
N ALA A 168 -8.08 2.23 10.25
CA ALA A 168 -7.12 1.48 9.46
C ALA A 168 -5.93 2.38 9.10
N THR A 169 -4.77 1.76 8.94
CA THR A 169 -3.52 2.43 8.58
C THR A 169 -3.41 2.54 7.07
N MET A 170 -3.08 3.73 6.56
CA MET A 170 -2.85 3.91 5.13
C MET A 170 -1.50 3.30 4.72
N LEU A 171 -1.43 2.78 3.49
CA LEU A 171 -0.16 2.39 2.88
C LEU A 171 0.45 3.64 2.24
N SER A 172 1.16 4.44 3.03
CA SER A 172 1.91 5.59 2.54
C SER A 172 3.33 5.17 2.16
N PHE A 173 3.73 5.46 0.93
CA PHE A 173 5.15 5.47 0.60
C PHE A 173 5.74 6.74 1.19
N SER A 174 6.93 6.65 1.78
CA SER A 174 7.64 7.83 2.22
C SER A 174 7.86 8.72 1.00
N THR A 175 7.00 9.72 0.81
CA THR A 175 7.53 11.02 0.45
C THR A 175 8.57 11.27 1.52
N GLU A 176 9.85 11.38 1.15
CA GLU A 176 10.72 12.27 1.91
C GLU A 176 9.82 13.44 2.28
N GLU A 177 9.57 13.63 3.58
CA GLU A 177 8.83 14.79 4.05
C GLU A 177 9.40 15.92 3.22
N THR A 178 8.59 16.50 2.33
CA THR A 178 8.89 17.78 1.72
C THR A 178 9.04 18.68 2.92
N THR A 179 10.25 18.70 3.45
CA THR A 179 10.75 19.60 4.44
C THR A 179 10.74 20.85 3.62
N ASP A 180 9.58 21.52 3.61
CA ASP A 180 9.32 22.74 2.89
C ASP A 180 10.52 23.63 3.21
N PRO A 181 11.51 23.79 2.29
CA PRO A 181 12.74 24.44 2.64
C PRO A 181 12.34 25.85 2.99
N ASP A 182 12.45 26.21 4.28
CA ASP A 182 11.88 27.42 4.85
C ASP A 182 12.21 28.62 3.96
N LEU A 183 11.24 28.97 3.10
CA LEU A 183 11.45 29.93 2.02
C LEU A 183 11.80 31.31 2.60
N LYS A 184 11.51 31.56 3.88
CA LYS A 184 11.92 32.78 4.59
C LYS A 184 13.43 32.91 4.75
N ALA A 185 14.18 31.81 4.83
CA ALA A 185 15.64 31.86 4.97
C ALA A 185 16.36 32.22 3.66
N LEU A 186 15.69 32.14 2.51
CA LEU A 186 16.25 32.51 1.19
C LEU A 186 16.01 33.98 0.82
N PHE A 187 15.17 34.69 1.59
CA PHE A 187 14.82 36.10 1.35
C PHE A 187 15.16 37.03 2.52
N SER A 188 16.00 36.58 3.47
CA SER A 188 16.52 37.39 4.59
C SER A 188 17.97 37.79 4.39
#